data_AF-A0AA42ZB22-F1
#
_entry.id   AF-A0AA42ZB22-F1
#
_cell.length_a   1.000
_cell.length_b   1.000
_cell.length_c   1.000
_cell.angle_alpha   90.00
_cell.angle_beta   90.00
_cell.angle_gamma   90.00
#
_symmetry.space_group_name_H-M   'P 1'
#
loop_
_entity.id
_entity.type
_entity.pdbx_description
1 polymer ?
#
loop_
_entity_poly.entity_id
_entity_poly.type
_entity_poly.pdbx_seq_one_letter_code
_entity_poly.pdbx_strand_id
1 'polypeptide(L)'
;MKASSTYTDTSYRLSQLIMVLLTLSALTVMVNFNAIIARYLFGFPIVLAGFLGIVGSYILYKGRYEPFNEKKVVAIIVNTAMVLLIVTILISNTLY
;
A
#
# COMPACT_ATOMS: atom_id res chain seq x y z
N MET A 1 -3.31 29.63 2.33
CA MET A 1 -4.61 29.03 2.00
C MET A 1 -4.53 27.53 2.27
N LYS A 2 -5.24 27.01 3.30
CA LYS A 2 -5.34 25.55 3.52
C LYS A 2 -6.19 25.01 2.38
N ALA A 3 -5.57 24.41 1.36
CA ALA A 3 -6.30 23.65 0.37
C ALA A 3 -7.10 22.59 1.13
N SER A 4 -8.43 22.62 0.99
CA SER A 4 -9.30 21.55 1.46
C SER A 4 -8.75 20.24 0.90
N SER A 5 -8.13 19.43 1.75
CA SER A 5 -7.51 18.17 1.33
C SER A 5 -8.58 17.30 0.69
N THR A 6 -8.49 17.06 -0.61
CA THR A 6 -9.41 16.16 -1.31
C THR A 6 -9.16 14.72 -0.85
N TYR A 7 -10.19 13.88 -0.97
CA TYR A 7 -10.06 12.46 -0.66
C TYR A 7 -9.03 11.79 -1.59
N THR A 8 -8.98 12.20 -2.86
CA THR A 8 -7.99 11.78 -3.84
C THR A 8 -6.57 12.15 -3.41
N ASP A 9 -6.30 13.39 -2.99
CA ASP A 9 -4.96 13.77 -2.52
C ASP A 9 -4.52 12.97 -1.30
N THR A 10 -5.45 12.69 -0.38
CA THR A 10 -5.18 11.90 0.82
C THR A 10 -4.84 10.45 0.46
N SER A 11 -5.65 9.83 -0.40
CA SER A 11 -5.43 8.47 -0.90
C SER A 11 -4.14 8.35 -1.73
N TYR A 12 -3.81 9.39 -2.50
CA TYR A 12 -2.57 9.49 -3.24
C TYR A 12 -1.34 9.54 -2.34
N ARG A 13 -1.36 10.34 -1.26
CA ARG A 13 -0.27 10.37 -0.26
C ARG A 13 -0.07 9.02 0.40
N LEU A 14 -1.15 8.30 0.72
CA LEU A 14 -1.06 6.92 1.23
C LEU A 14 -0.41 5.99 0.22
N SER A 15 -0.74 6.14 -1.07
CA SER A 15 -0.14 5.35 -2.14
C SER A 15 1.37 5.62 -2.28
N GLN A 16 1.81 6.87 -2.10
CA GLN A 16 3.23 7.20 -2.06
C GLN A 16 3.94 6.51 -0.87
N LEU A 17 3.31 6.48 0.31
CA LEU A 17 3.86 5.77 1.47
C LEU A 17 3.94 4.26 1.22
N ILE A 18 2.92 3.66 0.60
CA ILE A 18 2.95 2.24 0.19
C ILE A 18 4.14 1.97 -0.72
N MET A 19 4.38 2.80 -1.73
CA MET A 19 5.53 2.61 -2.63
C MET A 19 6.88 2.67 -1.89
N VAL A 20 7.02 3.57 -0.91
CA VAL A 20 8.22 3.64 -0.07
C VAL A 20 8.40 2.37 0.76
N LEU A 21 7.33 1.88 1.42
CA LEU A 21 7.36 0.65 2.20
C LEU A 21 7.71 -0.57 1.34
N LEU A 22 7.19 -0.64 0.12
CA LEU A 22 7.52 -1.70 -0.83
C LEU A 22 8.98 -1.63 -1.28
N THR A 23 9.50 -0.43 -1.51
CA THR A 23 10.91 -0.23 -1.85
C THR A 23 11.82 -0.68 -0.71
N LEU A 24 11.48 -0.33 0.54
CA LEU A 24 12.20 -0.80 1.73
C LEU A 24 12.14 -2.33 1.87
N SER A 25 10.98 -2.93 1.59
CA SER A 25 10.82 -4.39 1.61
C SER A 25 11.74 -5.05 0.57
N ALA A 26 11.76 -4.52 -0.66
CA ALA A 26 12.61 -5.03 -1.72
C ALA A 26 14.10 -4.91 -1.37
N LEU A 27 14.54 -3.75 -0.85
CA LEU A 27 15.92 -3.54 -0.42
C LEU A 27 16.32 -4.51 0.70
N THR A 28 15.43 -4.75 1.66
CA THR A 28 15.67 -5.71 2.75
C THR A 28 15.94 -7.13 2.21
N VAL A 29 15.14 -7.56 1.22
CA VAL A 29 15.33 -8.88 0.58
C VAL A 29 16.66 -8.93 -0.16
N MET A 30 17.05 -7.87 -0.86
CA MET A 30 18.32 -7.80 -1.60
C MET A 30 19.54 -7.87 -0.68
N VAL A 31 19.45 -7.27 0.50
CA VAL A 31 20.56 -7.13 1.44
C VAL A 31 20.86 -8.45 2.19
N ASN A 32 19.88 -9.34 2.34
CA ASN A 32 20.02 -10.75 2.74
C ASN A 32 21.11 -11.09 3.81
N PHE A 33 21.21 -10.32 4.90
CA PHE A 33 22.23 -10.55 5.93
C PHE A 33 21.96 -11.79 6.81
N ASN A 34 20.70 -12.10 7.13
CA ASN A 34 20.29 -13.24 7.96
C ASN A 34 18.82 -13.60 7.70
N ALA A 35 18.52 -14.88 7.44
CA ALA A 35 17.20 -15.35 7.02
C ALA A 35 16.07 -15.01 8.02
N ILE A 36 16.34 -15.05 9.33
CA ILE A 36 15.33 -14.77 10.36
C ILE A 36 15.02 -13.27 10.39
N ILE A 37 16.07 -12.44 10.43
CA ILE A 37 15.96 -10.98 10.48
C ILE A 37 15.32 -10.45 9.19
N ALA A 38 15.71 -10.99 8.03
CA ALA A 38 15.13 -10.64 6.73
C ALA A 38 13.62 -10.94 6.67
N ARG A 39 13.15 -12.04 7.27
CA ARG A 39 11.72 -12.39 7.29
C ARG A 39 10.88 -11.33 8.00
N TYR A 40 11.35 -10.82 9.14
CA TYR A 40 10.64 -9.77 9.88
C TYR A 40 10.74 -8.40 9.19
N LEU A 41 11.93 -8.00 8.75
CA LEU A 41 12.11 -6.71 8.06
C LEU A 41 11.40 -6.67 6.70
N PHE A 42 11.18 -7.80 6.04
CA PHE A 42 10.37 -7.88 4.82
C PHE A 42 8.87 -7.94 5.12
N GLY A 43 8.46 -8.77 6.08
CA GLY A 43 7.06 -8.99 6.39
C GLY A 43 6.38 -7.75 6.98
N PHE A 44 7.08 -7.02 7.86
CA PHE A 44 6.48 -5.88 8.56
C PHE A 44 6.04 -4.74 7.63
N PRO A 45 6.89 -4.21 6.72
CA PRO A 45 6.47 -3.14 5.83
C PRO A 45 5.39 -3.59 4.83
N ILE A 46 5.37 -4.87 4.44
CA ILE A 46 4.29 -5.43 3.58
C ILE A 46 2.96 -5.43 4.31
N VAL A 47 2.90 -5.94 5.54
CA VAL A 47 1.67 -5.96 6.34
C VAL A 47 1.18 -4.52 6.58
N LEU A 48 2.08 -3.60 6.90
CA LEU A 48 1.76 -2.19 7.08
C LEU A 48 1.23 -1.56 5.79
N ALA A 49 1.91 -1.79 4.66
CA ALA A 49 1.46 -1.33 3.34
C ALA A 49 0.07 -1.89 3.00
N GLY A 50 -0.21 -3.13 3.40
CA GLY A 50 -1.52 -3.77 3.26
C GLY A 50 -2.63 -3.03 3.98
N PHE A 51 -2.41 -2.74 5.26
CA PHE A 51 -3.34 -1.95 6.05
C PHE A 51 -3.58 -0.56 5.43
N LEU A 52 -2.50 0.10 4.99
CA LEU A 52 -2.60 1.39 4.29
C LEU A 52 -3.36 1.27 2.98
N GLY A 53 -3.23 0.17 2.22
CA GLY A 53 -3.98 -0.09 1.00
C GLY A 53 -5.48 -0.23 1.24
N ILE A 54 -5.89 -0.88 2.34
CA ILE A 54 -7.29 -0.98 2.75
C ILE A 54 -7.84 0.41 3.10
N VAL A 55 -7.12 1.16 3.94
CA VAL A 55 -7.51 2.52 4.34
C VAL A 55 -7.56 3.46 3.13
N GLY A 56 -6.56 3.39 2.25
CA GLY A 56 -6.47 4.18 1.02
C GLY A 56 -7.63 3.90 0.06
N SER A 57 -8.01 2.63 -0.09
CA SER A 57 -9.17 2.19 -0.86
C SER A 57 -10.48 2.72 -0.27
N TYR A 58 -10.63 2.66 1.07
CA TYR A 58 -11.82 3.19 1.75
C TYR A 58 -11.96 4.72 1.59
N ILE A 59 -10.86 5.46 1.71
CA ILE A 59 -10.83 6.92 1.49
C ILE A 59 -11.18 7.24 0.04
N LEU A 60 -10.62 6.50 -0.92
CA LEU A 60 -10.90 6.69 -2.33
C LEU A 60 -12.38 6.41 -2.66
N TYR A 61 -12.98 5.39 -2.04
CA TYR A 61 -14.41 5.10 -2.18
C TYR A 61 -15.28 6.27 -1.71
N LYS A 62 -14.92 6.95 -0.61
CA LYS A 62 -15.59 8.19 -0.17
C LYS A 62 -15.42 9.32 -1.18
N GLY A 63 -14.25 9.42 -1.82
CA GLY A 63 -13.92 10.38 -2.87
C GLY A 63 -14.41 10.01 -4.28
N ARG A 64 -15.33 9.05 -4.44
CA ARG A 64 -15.68 8.49 -5.77
C ARG A 64 -16.17 9.54 -6.77
N TYR A 65 -16.85 10.59 -6.29
CA TYR A 65 -17.40 11.67 -7.11
C TYR A 65 -16.37 12.73 -7.51
N GLU A 66 -15.15 12.68 -6.97
CA GLU A 66 -14.08 13.61 -7.37
C GLU A 66 -13.65 13.36 -8.83
N PRO A 67 -13.22 14.41 -9.55
CA PRO A 67 -12.83 14.28 -10.96
C PRO A 67 -11.69 13.27 -11.13
N PHE A 68 -11.74 12.55 -12.24
CA PHE A 68 -10.72 11.57 -12.59
C PHE A 68 -9.45 12.29 -13.01
N ASN A 69 -8.35 12.07 -12.30
CA ASN A 69 -7.04 12.66 -12.57
C ASN A 69 -5.93 11.62 -12.36
N GLU A 70 -4.70 11.95 -12.73
CA GLU A 70 -3.53 11.06 -12.60
C GLU A 70 -3.34 10.54 -11.17
N LYS A 71 -3.52 11.41 -10.17
CA LYS A 71 -3.40 11.04 -8.74
C LYS A 71 -4.43 9.98 -8.34
N LYS A 72 -5.67 10.11 -8.80
CA LYS A 72 -6.75 9.17 -8.55
C LYS A 72 -6.46 7.81 -9.20
N VAL A 73 -5.89 7.82 -10.41
CA VAL A 73 -5.45 6.60 -11.10
C VAL A 73 -4.38 5.87 -10.29
N VAL A 74 -3.33 6.58 -9.88
CA VAL A 74 -2.27 5.99 -9.04
C VAL A 74 -2.86 5.46 -7.74
N ALA A 75 -3.74 6.23 -7.09
CA ALA A 75 -4.36 5.82 -5.84
C ALA A 75 -5.26 4.58 -5.99
N ILE A 76 -5.98 4.44 -7.10
CA ILE A 76 -6.76 3.23 -7.41
C ILE A 76 -5.81 2.03 -7.57
N ILE A 77 -4.81 2.15 -8.44
CA ILE A 77 -3.93 1.04 -8.81
C ILE A 77 -3.15 0.55 -7.59
N VAL A 78 -2.45 1.46 -6.90
CA VAL A 78 -1.56 1.09 -5.80
C VAL A 78 -2.33 0.51 -4.62
N ASN A 79 -3.42 1.16 -4.20
CA ASN A 79 -4.20 0.67 -3.07
C ASN A 79 -4.87 -0.68 -3.39
N THR A 80 -5.45 -0.84 -4.59
CA THR A 80 -6.10 -2.09 -4.98
C THR A 80 -5.09 -3.23 -5.11
N ALA A 81 -3.95 -2.99 -5.75
CA ALA A 81 -2.89 -3.99 -5.89
C ALA A 81 -2.38 -4.44 -4.51
N MET A 82 -2.22 -3.51 -3.57
CA MET A 82 -1.73 -3.84 -2.23
C MET A 82 -2.75 -4.65 -1.42
N VAL A 83 -4.04 -4.35 -1.55
CA VAL A 83 -5.12 -5.15 -0.94
C VAL A 83 -5.11 -6.57 -1.51
N LEU A 84 -5.04 -6.71 -2.84
CA LEU A 84 -4.99 -8.01 -3.50
C LEU A 84 -3.75 -8.82 -3.08
N LEU A 85 -2.59 -8.17 -2.95
CA LEU A 85 -1.36 -8.81 -2.51
C LEU A 85 -1.50 -9.39 -1.11
N ILE A 86 -2.05 -8.63 -0.16
CA ILE A 86 -2.29 -9.12 1.22
C ILE A 86 -3.28 -10.27 1.25
N VAL A 87 -4.40 -10.14 0.52
CA VAL A 87 -5.40 -11.22 0.43
C VAL A 87 -4.77 -12.49 -0.12
N THR A 88 -3.94 -12.37 -1.16
CA THR A 88 -3.23 -13.51 -1.75
C THR A 88 -2.24 -14.13 -0.78
N ILE A 89 -1.46 -13.33 -0.04
CA ILE A 89 -0.53 -13.82 0.99
C ILE A 89 -1.28 -14.57 2.10
N LEU A 90 -2.39 -14.02 2.58
CA LEU A 90 -3.20 -14.65 3.63
C LEU A 90 -3.81 -15.98 3.17
N ILE A 91 -4.35 -16.02 1.95
CA ILE A 91 -4.88 -17.25 1.36
C ILE A 91 -3.76 -18.28 1.18
N SER A 92 -2.60 -17.86 0.67
CA SER A 92 -1.45 -18.75 0.51
C SER A 92 -1.01 -19.38 1.84
N ASN A 93 -0.95 -18.58 2.91
CA ASN A 93 -0.56 -19.05 4.24
C ASN A 93 -1.67 -19.79 5.03
N THR A 94 -2.87 -19.91 4.47
CA THR A 94 -3.96 -20.72 5.05
C THR A 94 -4.17 -22.03 4.32
N LEU A 95 -3.81 -22.10 3.03
CA LEU A 95 -3.86 -23.31 2.21
C LEU A 95 -2.58 -24.16 2.30
N TYR A 96 -1.45 -23.58 2.72
CA TYR A 96 -0.15 -24.23 2.94
C TYR A 96 0.28 -24.09 4.40
#